data_AF-A0A2I0T3P2-F1
#
_entry.id   AF-A0A2I0T3P2-F1
#
_cell.length_a   1.000
_cell.length_b   1.000
_cell.length_c   1.000
_cell.angle_alpha   90.00
_cell.angle_beta   90.00
_cell.angle_gamma   90.00
#
_symmetry.space_group_name_H-M   'P 1'
#
loop_
_entity.id
_entity.type
_entity.pdbx_description
1 polymer ?
#
loop_
_entity_poly.entity_id
_entity_poly.type
_entity_poly.pdbx_seq_one_letter_code
_entity_poly.pdbx_strand_id
1 'polypeptide(L)'
;MLICINNHRAWVGYEHTGFCGQQFILERGEYPRWDAWSGSNAYHIERLMSFRPVCSAYPGYRGYQYVLEADHHGGDYKHWREWGSHAQTSQIQSIRRVQQ
;
A
#
# COMPACT_ATOMS: atom_id res chain seq x y z
N MET A 1 7.01 -7.87 -9.74
CA MET A 1 6.64 -6.44 -9.91
C MET A 1 7.15 -5.64 -8.71
N LEU A 2 7.65 -4.43 -8.96
CA LEU A 2 8.08 -3.47 -7.94
C LEU A 2 7.08 -2.31 -7.88
N ILE A 3 6.53 -2.03 -6.70
CA ILE A 3 5.65 -0.86 -6.48
C ILE A 3 6.44 0.24 -5.79
N CYS A 4 6.37 1.44 -6.38
CA CYS A 4 6.99 2.66 -5.86
C CYS A 4 5.92 3.53 -5.17
N ILE A 5 6.09 3.79 -3.88
CA ILE A 5 5.19 4.67 -3.12
C ILE A 5 5.83 6.06 -2.87
N ASN A 6 5.03 7.13 -2.96
CA ASN A 6 5.52 8.52 -2.91
C ASN A 6 5.77 9.08 -1.49
N ASN A 7 6.50 10.21 -1.45
CA ASN A 7 7.44 10.56 -0.39
C ASN A 7 6.88 11.28 0.86
N HIS A 8 5.56 11.37 1.06
CA HIS A 8 5.04 12.13 2.23
C HIS A 8 4.04 11.42 3.14
N ARG A 9 3.52 10.23 2.80
CA ARG A 9 2.48 9.56 3.60
C ARG A 9 2.67 8.04 3.65
N ALA A 10 2.20 7.42 4.73
CA ALA A 10 2.04 5.96 4.83
C ALA A 10 0.90 5.52 3.92
N TRP A 11 0.86 4.23 3.59
CA TRP A 11 -0.15 3.65 2.71
C TRP A 11 -0.84 2.49 3.42
N VAL A 12 -2.08 2.21 3.05
CA VAL A 12 -2.74 0.94 3.38
C VAL A 12 -2.78 0.09 2.12
N GLY A 13 -2.23 -1.11 2.18
CA GLY A 13 -2.44 -2.16 1.20
C GLY A 13 -3.57 -3.08 1.63
N TYR A 14 -4.33 -3.59 0.66
CA TYR A 14 -5.46 -4.47 0.89
C TYR A 14 -5.30 -5.79 0.15
N GLU A 15 -5.79 -6.87 0.74
CA GLU A 15 -5.80 -8.21 0.15
C GLU A 15 -6.65 -8.30 -1.13
N HIS A 16 -7.77 -7.58 -1.22
CA HIS A 16 -8.66 -7.58 -2.37
C HIS A 16 -8.74 -6.22 -3.07
N THR A 17 -9.30 -6.23 -4.28
CA THR A 17 -9.58 -5.01 -5.04
C THR A 17 -10.67 -4.19 -4.36
N GLY A 18 -10.68 -2.89 -4.61
CA GLY A 18 -11.71 -1.99 -4.06
C GLY A 18 -11.59 -1.74 -2.56
N PHE A 19 -10.39 -1.87 -1.99
CA PHE A 19 -10.10 -1.64 -0.56
C PHE A 19 -10.78 -2.63 0.38
N CYS A 20 -10.87 -3.89 -0.05
CA CYS A 20 -11.52 -4.97 0.68
C CYS A 20 -10.52 -5.99 1.23
N GLY A 21 -10.93 -6.74 2.25
CA GLY A 21 -10.13 -7.79 2.88
C GLY A 21 -9.15 -7.26 3.93
N GLN A 22 -8.11 -8.06 4.23
CA GLN A 22 -7.12 -7.72 5.25
C GLN A 22 -6.34 -6.45 4.89
N GLN A 23 -6.07 -5.62 5.90
CA GLN A 23 -5.38 -4.33 5.76
C GLN A 23 -3.95 -4.40 6.30
N PHE A 24 -3.03 -3.77 5.58
CA PHE A 24 -1.60 -3.72 5.91
C PHE A 24 -1.10 -2.28 5.84
N ILE A 25 -0.61 -1.76 6.95
CA ILE A 25 -0.02 -0.42 7.03
C ILE A 25 1.42 -0.49 6.50
N LEU A 26 1.68 0.25 5.44
CA LEU A 26 2.97 0.41 4.79
C LEU A 26 3.55 1.76 5.21
N GLU A 27 4.29 1.73 6.32
CA GLU A 27 5.04 2.88 6.83
C GLU A 27 6.32 3.13 6.02
N ARG A 28 7.09 4.14 6.45
CA ARG A 28 8.38 4.47 5.82
C ARG A 28 9.33 3.28 5.94
N GLY A 29 9.66 2.67 4.81
CA GLY A 29 10.60 1.55 4.77
C GLY A 29 10.78 0.99 3.36
N GLU A 30 11.63 -0.02 3.29
CA GLU A 30 11.76 -0.91 2.13
C GLU A 30 11.17 -2.27 2.50
N TYR A 31 10.40 -2.84 1.60
CA TYR A 31 9.76 -4.13 1.80
C TYR A 31 10.26 -5.08 0.71
N PRO A 32 11.38 -5.78 0.94
CA PRO A 32 12.04 -6.58 -0.09
C PRO A 32 11.28 -7.86 -0.45
N ARG A 33 10.31 -8.28 0.37
CA ARG A 33 9.47 -9.46 0.19
C ARG A 33 8.17 -9.31 0.99
N TRP A 34 7.19 -10.17 0.71
CA TRP A 34 5.86 -10.17 1.31
C TRP A 34 5.83 -10.27 2.84
N ASP A 35 6.75 -11.01 3.44
CA ASP A 35 6.86 -11.14 4.88
C ASP A 35 7.21 -9.82 5.57
N ALA A 36 7.82 -8.88 4.84
CA ALA A 36 8.19 -7.57 5.38
C ALA A 36 6.97 -6.68 5.68
N TRP A 37 5.84 -6.84 4.96
CA TRP A 37 4.60 -6.08 5.24
C TRP A 37 3.54 -6.90 5.99
N SER A 38 3.58 -8.24 5.93
CA SER A 38 2.68 -9.10 6.70
C SER A 38 3.17 -9.38 8.13
N GLY A 39 4.44 -9.08 8.43
CA GLY A 39 5.08 -9.37 9.71
C GLY A 39 5.14 -10.87 10.01
N SER A 40 5.05 -11.23 11.30
CA SER A 40 5.01 -12.63 11.77
C SER A 40 3.61 -13.27 11.68
N ASN A 41 2.65 -12.62 11.04
CA ASN A 41 1.29 -13.12 11.00
C ASN A 41 1.24 -14.39 10.13
N ALA A 42 0.62 -15.46 10.63
CA ALA A 42 0.51 -16.75 9.92
C ALA A 42 -0.35 -16.66 8.64
N TYR A 43 -0.94 -15.49 8.37
CA TYR A 43 -1.68 -15.16 7.16
C TYR A 43 -0.74 -14.85 6.00
N HIS A 44 -0.57 -15.86 5.14
CA HIS A 44 0.25 -15.79 3.93
C HIS A 44 -0.45 -14.96 2.85
N ILE A 45 -0.02 -13.70 2.68
CA ILE A 45 -0.56 -12.79 1.67
C ILE A 45 0.57 -12.36 0.73
N GLU A 46 0.68 -13.04 -0.41
CA GLU A 46 1.66 -12.69 -1.45
C GLU A 46 1.21 -11.51 -2.33
N ARG A 47 -0.04 -11.08 -2.20
CA ARG A 47 -0.66 -10.11 -3.12
C ARG A 47 -1.45 -9.08 -2.35
N LEU A 48 -1.05 -7.82 -2.50
CA LEU A 48 -1.89 -6.67 -2.21
C LEU A 48 -2.54 -6.25 -3.52
N MET A 49 -3.86 -6.12 -3.54
CA MET A 49 -4.64 -5.91 -4.77
C MET A 49 -5.14 -4.47 -4.92
N SER A 50 -5.13 -3.69 -3.84
CA SER A 50 -5.43 -2.27 -3.86
C SER A 50 -4.63 -1.49 -2.80
N PHE A 51 -4.44 -0.19 -3.02
CA PHE A 51 -3.65 0.70 -2.17
C PHE A 51 -4.31 2.05 -2.00
N ARG A 52 -4.16 2.65 -0.81
CA ARG A 52 -4.58 4.04 -0.55
C ARG A 52 -3.66 4.78 0.42
N PRO A 53 -3.52 6.11 0.33
CA PRO A 53 -2.72 6.87 1.27
C PRO A 53 -3.43 7.02 2.63
N VAL A 54 -2.64 7.01 3.70
CA VAL A 54 -3.08 7.32 5.07
C VAL A 54 -2.83 8.78 5.36
N CYS A 55 -3.80 9.45 6.00
CA CYS A 55 -3.61 10.77 6.58
C CYS A 55 -3.66 10.67 8.11
N SER A 56 -2.66 11.24 8.78
CA SER A 56 -2.63 11.35 10.24
C SER A 56 -2.91 12.78 10.65
N ALA A 57 -3.66 12.96 11.74
CA ALA A 57 -3.96 14.28 12.28
C ALA A 57 -2.71 15.00 12.81
N TYR A 58 -1.66 14.26 13.20
CA TYR A 58 -0.40 14.80 13.72
C TYR A 58 0.82 14.29 12.93
N PRO A 59 1.90 15.08 12.84
CA PRO A 59 3.16 14.65 12.27
C PRO A 59 3.72 13.37 12.91
N GLY A 60 4.40 12.54 12.12
CA GLY A 60 5.02 11.30 12.61
C GLY A 60 4.03 10.18 12.93
N TYR A 61 2.87 10.15 12.27
CA TYR A 61 1.83 9.12 12.43
C TYR A 61 1.28 8.98 13.85
N ARG A 62 1.41 10.04 14.66
CA ARG A 62 0.89 10.08 16.03
C ARG A 62 -0.60 10.42 16.02
N GLY A 63 -1.34 9.88 16.98
CA GLY A 63 -2.80 10.06 17.11
C GLY A 63 -3.61 9.19 16.15
N TYR A 64 -4.89 9.54 15.99
CA TYR A 64 -5.82 8.78 15.15
C TYR A 64 -5.40 8.85 13.67
N GLN A 65 -5.38 7.69 13.04
CA GLN A 65 -5.08 7.52 11.63
C GLN A 65 -6.40 7.44 10.86
N TYR A 66 -6.53 8.29 9.84
CA TYR A 66 -7.72 8.34 9.01
C TYR A 66 -7.37 7.90 7.60
N VAL A 67 -8.24 7.04 7.10
CA VAL A 67 -8.21 6.52 5.76
C VAL A 67 -9.18 7.39 4.95
N LEU A 68 -8.67 8.43 4.29
CA LEU A 68 -9.49 9.37 3.53
C LEU A 68 -9.87 8.75 2.18
N GLU A 69 -11.16 8.64 1.89
CA GLU A 69 -11.67 8.19 0.59
C GLU A 69 -11.57 9.37 -0.37
N ALA A 70 -10.60 9.34 -1.28
CA ALA A 70 -10.50 10.35 -2.32
C ALA A 70 -11.20 9.81 -3.56
N ASP A 71 -12.40 10.30 -3.83
CA ASP A 71 -13.03 10.16 -5.12
C ASP A 71 -12.19 10.91 -6.19
N HIS A 72 -11.56 10.08 -7.02
CA HIS A 72 -10.77 10.39 -8.24
C HIS A 72 -9.33 10.92 -8.07
N HIS A 73 -8.39 9.95 -8.12
CA HIS A 73 -6.96 10.05 -8.44
C HIS A 73 -6.03 10.86 -7.51
N GLY A 74 -6.34 10.93 -6.23
CA GLY A 74 -5.44 11.40 -5.15
C GLY A 74 -4.36 10.40 -4.71
N GLY A 75 -4.03 9.41 -5.55
CA GLY A 75 -3.09 8.32 -5.22
C GLY A 75 -3.76 6.97 -4.89
N ASP A 76 -5.07 6.86 -5.02
CA ASP A 76 -5.78 5.59 -4.80
C ASP A 76 -5.61 4.63 -5.99
N TYR A 77 -5.36 3.35 -5.69
CA TYR A 77 -5.25 2.27 -6.67
C TYR A 77 -6.21 1.14 -6.30
N LYS A 78 -7.40 1.11 -6.89
CA LYS A 78 -8.48 0.17 -6.52
C LYS A 78 -8.29 -1.21 -7.12
N HIS A 79 -7.54 -1.31 -8.21
CA HIS A 79 -7.26 -2.56 -8.89
C HIS A 79 -5.80 -2.60 -9.35
N TRP A 80 -5.20 -3.79 -9.39
CA TRP A 80 -3.82 -3.97 -9.84
C TRP A 80 -3.53 -3.48 -11.27
N ARG A 81 -4.59 -3.31 -12.08
CA ARG A 81 -4.52 -2.79 -13.45
C ARG A 81 -4.29 -1.27 -13.48
N GLU A 82 -4.55 -0.60 -12.37
CA GLU A 82 -4.38 0.85 -12.21
C GLU A 82 -2.94 1.22 -11.80
N TRP A 83 -2.09 0.24 -11.46
CA TRP A 83 -0.68 0.48 -11.07
C TRP A 83 0.21 0.97 -12.22
N GLY A 84 -0.30 0.93 -13.46
CA GLY A 84 0.40 1.34 -14.69
C GLY A 84 0.43 0.24 -15.74
N SER A 85 0.64 0.61 -17.00
CA SER A 85 0.56 -0.29 -18.17
C SER A 85 1.54 -1.47 -18.16
N HIS A 86 2.63 -1.38 -17.41
CA HIS A 86 3.63 -2.46 -17.26
C HIS A 86 3.24 -3.51 -16.22
N ALA A 87 2.14 -3.32 -15.50
CA ALA A 87 1.61 -4.32 -14.60
C ALA A 87 0.99 -5.49 -15.38
N GLN A 88 1.63 -6.66 -15.33
CA GLN A 88 1.13 -7.89 -15.97
C GLN A 88 0.56 -8.91 -14.98
N THR A 89 0.78 -8.70 -13.68
CA THR A 89 0.35 -9.57 -12.59
C THR A 89 0.10 -8.75 -11.34
N SER A 90 -0.79 -9.22 -10.48
CA SER A 90 -0.96 -8.67 -9.14
C SER A 90 0.06 -9.16 -8.12
N GLN A 91 1.00 -10.03 -8.52
CA GLN A 91 2.07 -10.49 -7.64
C GLN A 91 3.12 -9.39 -7.42
N ILE A 92 3.24 -8.98 -6.16
CA ILE A 92 4.21 -7.99 -5.72
C ILE A 92 5.41 -8.73 -5.13
N GLN A 93 6.58 -8.44 -5.67
CA GLN A 93 7.83 -9.06 -5.19
C GLN A 93 8.55 -8.17 -4.20
N SER A 94 8.43 -6.85 -4.36
CA SER A 94 9.00 -5.87 -3.46
C SER A 94 8.27 -4.53 -3.57
N ILE A 95 8.36 -3.72 -2.51
CA ILE A 95 7.83 -2.36 -2.44
C ILE A 95 8.95 -1.47 -1.91
N ARG A 96 9.18 -0.34 -2.57
CA ARG A 96 10.14 0.66 -2.08
C ARG A 96 9.58 2.06 -2.21
N ARG A 97 10.08 2.97 -1.38
CA ARG A 97 9.74 4.39 -1.49
C ARG A 97 10.67 5.07 -2.49
N VAL A 98 10.12 5.96 -3.30
CA VAL A 98 10.94 6.83 -4.16
C VAL A 98 11.29 8.09 -3.36
N GLN A 99 12.58 8.25 -3.09
CA GLN A 99 13.12 9.53 -2.62
C GLN A 99 13.35 10.42 -3.84
N GLN A 100 12.66 11.55 -3.90
CA GLN A 100 13.05 12.67 -4.76
C GLN A 100 14.04 13.55 -4.00
#